data_AF-A0A967GZ58-F1
#
_entry.id   AF-A0A967GZ58-F1
#
_cell.length_a   1.000
_cell.length_b   1.000
_cell.length_c   1.000
_cell.angle_alpha   90.00
_cell.angle_beta   90.00
_cell.angle_gamma   90.00
#
_symmetry.space_group_name_H-M   'P 1'
#
loop_
_entity.id
_entity.type
_entity.pdbx_description
1 polymer ?
#
loop_
_entity_poly.entity_id
_entity_poly.type
_entity_poly.pdbx_seq_one_letter_code
_entity_poly.pdbx_strand_id
1 'polypeptide(L)' 'WIDACKGKGKTFSPFDIGGPLTELIQLANLGGIAGEQFDYDPATGKITGSDQASALLHRPYRKGWTL' A
#
# COMPACT_ATOMS: atom_id res chain seq x y z
N TRP A 1 23.45 -9.29 1.96
CA TRP A 1 22.46 -9.48 3.04
C TRP A 1 23.14 -9.51 4.40
N ILE A 2 24.02 -10.48 4.70
CA ILE A 2 24.75 -10.56 6.00
C ILE A 2 25.47 -9.26 6.37
N ASP A 3 26.16 -8.61 5.42
CA ASP A 3 26.85 -7.35 5.70
C ASP A 3 25.89 -6.22 6.07
N ALA A 4 24.76 -6.10 5.35
CA ALA A 4 23.71 -5.15 5.70
C ALA A 4 23.12 -5.44 7.09
N CYS A 5 22.96 -6.72 7.48
CA CYS A 5 22.54 -7.11 8.83
C CYS A 5 23.58 -6.71 9.90
N LYS A 6 24.86 -6.56 9.53
CA LYS A 6 25.94 -6.06 10.39
C LYS A 6 26.07 -4.52 10.32
N GLY A 7 25.12 -3.82 9.68
CA GLY A 7 25.15 -2.36 9.50
C GLY A 7 26.09 -1.87 8.40
N LYS A 8 26.60 -2.76 7.54
CA LYS A 8 27.50 -2.40 6.44
C LYS A 8 26.73 -2.35 5.11
N GLY A 9 26.71 -1.16 4.49
CA GLY A 9 26.03 -0.95 3.22
C GLY A 9 24.51 -0.88 3.34
N LYS A 10 23.80 -1.16 2.25
CA LYS A 10 22.33 -1.12 2.17
C LYS A 10 21.75 -2.52 1.98
N THR A 11 20.51 -2.71 2.40
CA THR A 11 19.74 -3.91 2.06
C THR A 11 19.47 -3.97 0.56
N PHE A 12 19.47 -5.18 -0.01
CA PHE A 12 19.18 -5.40 -1.44
C PHE A 12 17.73 -5.05 -1.82
N SER A 13 16.79 -5.27 -0.88
CA SER A 13 15.37 -4.96 -1.03
C SER A 13 14.92 -4.09 0.15
N PRO A 14 15.28 -2.80 0.15
CA PRO A 14 14.92 -1.87 1.23
C PRO A 14 13.42 -1.50 1.19
N PHE A 15 12.87 -1.06 2.32
CA PHE A 15 11.45 -0.69 2.44
C PHE A 15 11.08 0.57 1.66
N ASP A 16 12.03 1.47 1.41
CA ASP A 16 11.84 2.64 0.54
C ASP A 16 11.51 2.25 -0.93
N ILE A 17 11.84 1.03 -1.33
CA ILE A 17 11.44 0.43 -2.62
C ILE A 17 10.27 -0.54 -2.44
N GLY A 18 10.37 -1.45 -1.47
CA GLY A 18 9.39 -2.52 -1.28
C GLY A 18 8.00 -2.01 -0.87
N GLY A 19 7.94 -0.94 -0.06
CA GLY A 19 6.70 -0.31 0.37
C GLY A 19 5.90 0.26 -0.81
N PRO A 20 6.44 1.24 -1.56
CA PRO A 20 5.74 1.85 -2.69
C PRO A 20 5.33 0.86 -3.79
N LEU A 21 6.17 -0.15 -4.07
CA LEU A 21 5.82 -1.20 -5.05
C LEU A 21 4.64 -2.05 -4.58
N THR A 22 4.60 -2.38 -3.29
CA THR A 22 3.51 -3.15 -2.69
C THR A 22 2.22 -2.33 -2.65
N GLU A 23 2.32 -1.04 -2.34
CA GLU A 23 1.17 -0.12 -2.38
C GLU A 23 0.59 -0.03 -3.79
N LEU A 24 1.45 0.17 -4.81
CA LEU A 24 1.02 0.26 -6.21
C LEU A 24 0.28 -1.00 -6.69
N ILE A 25 0.80 -2.20 -6.38
CA ILE A 25 0.13 -3.43 -6.82
C ILE A 25 -1.23 -3.64 -6.15
N GLN A 26 -1.39 -3.17 -4.90
CA GLN A 26 -2.69 -3.23 -4.22
C GLN A 26 -3.70 -2.27 -4.84
N LEU A 27 -3.28 -1.08 -5.24
CA LEU A 27 -4.14 -0.13 -5.97
C LEU A 27 -4.56 -0.69 -7.33
N ALA A 28 -3.67 -1.40 -8.03
CA ALA A 28 -4.01 -2.08 -9.28
C ALA A 28 -5.08 -3.17 -9.07
N ASN A 29 -4.94 -3.99 -8.02
CA ASN A 29 -5.95 -4.97 -7.65
C ASN A 29 -7.29 -4.30 -7.31
N LEU A 30 -7.24 -3.21 -6.56
CA LEU A 30 -8.41 -2.44 -6.17
C LEU A 30 -9.13 -1.87 -7.40
N GLY A 31 -8.40 -1.32 -8.37
CA GLY A 31 -8.97 -0.89 -9.66
C GLY A 31 -9.60 -2.02 -10.46
N GLY A 32 -8.98 -3.21 -10.45
CA GLY A 32 -9.56 -4.40 -11.07
C GLY A 32 -10.88 -4.84 -10.42
N ILE A 33 -11.02 -4.71 -9.11
CA ILE A 33 -12.25 -5.06 -8.36
C ILE A 33 -13.31 -3.97 -8.52
N ALA A 34 -12.92 -2.69 -8.43
CA ALA A 34 -13.83 -1.57 -8.53
C ALA A 34 -14.38 -1.41 -9.96
N GLY A 35 -13.57 -1.72 -10.98
CA GLY A 35 -13.93 -1.56 -12.39
C GLY A 35 -13.98 -0.10 -12.84
N GLU A 36 -13.42 0.82 -12.05
CA GLU A 36 -13.45 2.27 -12.26
C GLU A 36 -12.05 2.86 -12.16
N GLN A 37 -11.85 3.99 -12.85
CA GLN A 37 -10.66 4.80 -12.67
C GLN A 37 -10.82 5.69 -11.43
N PHE A 38 -9.73 5.88 -10.70
CA PHE A 38 -9.68 6.78 -9.55
C PHE A 38 -8.28 7.37 -9.40
N ASP A 39 -8.18 8.47 -8.67
CA ASP A 39 -6.91 9.07 -8.26
C ASP A 39 -6.56 8.63 -6.84
N TYR A 40 -5.27 8.51 -6.55
CA TYR A 40 -4.76 8.13 -5.23
C TYR A 40 -3.68 9.11 -4.77
N ASP A 41 -3.83 9.64 -3.56
CA ASP A 41 -2.82 10.47 -2.90
C ASP A 41 -1.99 9.60 -1.93
N PRO A 42 -0.73 9.27 -2.25
CA PRO A 42 0.12 8.44 -1.40
C PRO A 42 0.57 9.15 -0.11
N ALA A 43 0.48 10.49 -0.04
CA ALA A 43 0.83 11.20 1.18
C ALA A 43 -0.26 11.08 2.26
N THR A 44 -1.53 11.05 1.86
CA THR A 44 -2.68 10.93 2.77
C THR A 44 -3.33 9.56 2.79
N GLY A 45 -2.98 8.68 1.84
CA GLY A 45 -3.56 7.36 1.67
C GLY A 45 -5.03 7.40 1.23
N LYS A 46 -5.43 8.42 0.45
CA LYS A 46 -6.83 8.64 0.07
C LYS A 46 -7.06 8.43 -1.41
N ILE A 47 -8.19 7.78 -1.72
CA ILE A 47 -8.72 7.70 -3.08
C ILE A 47 -9.71 8.85 -3.31
N THR A 48 -9.70 9.42 -4.51
CA THR A 48 -10.70 10.40 -4.98
C THR A 48 -11.27 9.99 -6.32
N GLY A 49 -12.52 10.38 -6.59
CA GLY A 49 -13.20 10.07 -7.86
C GLY A 49 -13.92 8.72 -7.91
N SER A 50 -13.81 7.88 -6.88
CA SER A 50 -14.63 6.67 -6.73
C SER A 50 -14.87 6.34 -5.25
N ASP A 51 -16.13 6.48 -4.82
CA ASP A 51 -16.56 6.11 -3.46
C ASP A 51 -16.50 4.59 -3.25
N GLN A 52 -16.77 3.82 -4.31
CA GLN A 52 -16.67 2.37 -4.30
C GLN A 52 -15.22 1.93 -4.06
N ALA A 53 -14.27 2.50 -4.80
CA ALA A 53 -12.84 2.23 -4.60
C ALA A 53 -12.38 2.63 -3.18
N SER A 54 -12.81 3.80 -2.71
CA SER A 54 -12.50 4.28 -1.36
C SER A 54 -13.00 3.34 -0.25
N ALA A 55 -14.20 2.76 -0.43
CA ALA A 55 -14.77 1.80 0.52
C ALA A 55 -14.00 0.46 0.56
N LEU A 56 -13.29 0.10 -0.51
CA LEU A 56 -12.49 -1.13 -0.61
C LEU A 56 -11.07 -0.98 -0.08
N LEU A 57 -10.58 0.26 0.07
CA LEU A 57 -9.19 0.54 0.46
C LEU A 57 -8.87 0.04 1.88
N HIS A 58 -9.85 0.09 2.77
CA HIS A 58 -9.70 -0.36 4.15
C HIS A 58 -10.74 -1.42 4.51
N ARG A 59 -10.28 -2.43 5.26
CA ARG A 59 -11.17 -3.41 5.87
C ARG A 59 -11.47 -3.03 7.31
N PRO A 60 -12.68 -3.30 7.83
CA PRO A 60 -12.91 -3.21 9.26
C PRO A 60 -11.97 -4.16 10.00
N TYR A 61 -11.30 -3.65 11.02
CA TYR A 61 -10.48 -4.49 11.90
C TYR A 61 -11.37 -5.48 12.66
N ARG A 62 -10.81 -6.65 12.96
CA ARG A 62 -11.49 -7.64 13.80
C ARG A 62 -11.70 -7.05 15.20
N LYS A 63 -12.85 -7.36 15.83
CA LYS A 63 -13.14 -6.95 17.21
C LYS A 63 -11.94 -7.20 18.14
N GLY A 64 -11.53 -6.15 18.86
CA GLY A 64 -10.38 -6.17 19.78
C GLY A 64 -9.04 -5.75 19.17
N TRP A 65 -8.98 -5.46 17.86
CA TRP A 65 -7.79 -4.94 17.19
C TRP A 65 -7.99 -3.48 16.76
N THR A 66 -7.05 -2.61 17.12
CA THR A 66 -6.98 -1.19 16.72
C THR A 66 -5.59 -0.89 16.16
N LEU A 67 -5.51 -0.02 15.14
CA LEU A 67 -4.26 0.47 14.58
C LEU A 67 -3.82 1.77 15.26
#